data_AF-A0A7K2X4F2-F1
#
_entry.id   AF-A0A7K2X4F2-F1
#
_cell.length_a   1.000
_cell.length_b   1.000
_cell.length_c   1.000
_cell.angle_alpha   90.00
_cell.angle_beta   90.00
_cell.angle_gamma   90.00
#
_symmetry.space_group_name_H-M   'P 1'
#
loop_
_entity.id
_entity.type
_entity.pdbx_description
1 polymer ?
#
loop_
_entity_poly.entity_id
_entity_poly.type
_entity_poly.pdbx_seq_one_letter_code
_entity_poly.pdbx_strand_id
1 'polypeptide(L)' 'FVPDEIVDRFCLLGPAEAHVEKLRRLRDMGVDQFAVYAMHDAKESTIDAYGSDVIPALTP' A
#
# COMPACT_ATOMS: atom_id res chain seq x y z
N PHE A 1 16.05 -15.18 1.50
CA PHE A 1 15.64 -14.27 2.60
C PHE A 1 15.89 -12.85 2.14
N VAL A 2 14.91 -11.95 2.28
CA VAL A 2 15.03 -10.54 1.94
C VAL A 2 15.09 -9.76 3.26
N PRO A 3 16.09 -8.90 3.50
CA PRO A 3 16.20 -8.17 4.77
C PRO A 3 15.03 -7.21 5.02
N ASP A 4 14.70 -6.99 6.29
CA ASP A 4 13.57 -6.15 6.70
C ASP A 4 13.68 -4.72 6.14
N GLU A 5 14.87 -4.14 6.06
CA GLU A 5 15.08 -2.80 5.49
C GLU A 5 14.74 -2.72 3.98
N ILE A 6 14.90 -3.82 3.26
CA ILE A 6 14.54 -3.91 1.84
C ILE A 6 13.03 -4.06 1.74
N VAL A 7 12.42 -4.89 2.59
CA VAL A 7 10.97 -5.06 2.65
C VAL A 7 10.28 -3.74 3.00
N ASP A 8 10.74 -3.04 4.04
CA ASP A 8 10.17 -1.77 4.48
C ASP A 8 10.26 -0.68 3.40
N ARG A 9 11.36 -0.63 2.63
CA ARG A 9 11.50 0.34 1.54
C ARG A 9 10.61 0.01 0.35
N PHE A 10 10.61 -1.25 -0.10
CA PHE A 10 10.08 -1.60 -1.42
C PHE A 10 8.71 -2.30 -1.41
N CYS A 11 8.19 -2.71 -0.24
CA CYS A 11 6.92 -3.42 -0.15
C CYS A 11 5.85 -2.62 0.62
N LEU A 12 4.59 -2.98 0.40
CA LEU A 12 3.44 -2.60 1.23
C LEU A 12 2.96 -3.88 1.90
N LEU A 13 3.09 -3.97 3.22
CA LEU A 13 2.74 -5.14 4.01
C LEU A 13 2.07 -4.72 5.31
N GLY A 14 1.30 -5.65 5.89
CA GLY A 14 0.60 -5.43 7.14
C GLY A 14 -0.87 -5.04 6.92
N PRO A 15 -1.50 -4.41 7.93
CA PRO A 15 -2.90 -3.99 7.83
C PRO A 15 -3.05 -2.73 6.97
N ALA A 16 -4.29 -2.38 6.62
CA ALA A 16 -4.60 -1.27 5.73
C ALA A 16 -4.01 0.07 6.23
N GLU A 17 -3.97 0.29 7.55
CA GLU A 17 -3.46 1.53 8.14
C GLU A 17 -1.96 1.72 7.85
N ALA A 18 -1.17 0.64 7.87
CA ALA A 18 0.26 0.70 7.55
C ALA A 18 0.49 1.07 6.09
N HIS A 19 -0.38 0.57 5.20
CA HIS A 19 -0.35 0.93 3.79
C HIS A 19 -0.70 2.41 3.61
N VAL A 20 -1.76 2.88 4.26
CA VAL A 20 -2.21 4.28 4.21
C VAL A 20 -1.13 5.24 4.72
N GLU A 21 -0.47 4.93 5.83
CA GLU A 21 0.62 5.75 6.38
C GLU A 21 1.75 5.93 5.35
N LYS A 22 2.20 4.81 4.77
CA LYS A 22 3.28 4.84 3.77
C LYS A 22 2.87 5.56 2.49
N LEU A 23 1.65 5.33 1.98
CA LEU A 23 1.14 6.00 0.79
C LEU A 23 0.97 7.51 1.00
N ARG A 24 0.52 7.95 2.18
CA ARG A 24 0.46 9.38 2.53
C ARG A 24 1.84 10.01 2.55
N ARG A 25 2.83 9.35 3.16
CA ARG A 25 4.21 9.84 3.16
C ARG A 25 4.75 10.00 1.73
N LEU A 26 4.49 9.05 0.84
CA LEU A 26 4.90 9.14 -0.56
C LEU A 26 4.16 10.28 -1.29
N ARG A 27 2.86 10.46 -1.03
CA ARG A 27 2.07 11.56 -1.58
C ARG A 27 2.61 12.92 -1.13
N ASP A 28 2.98 13.06 0.13
CA ASP A 28 3.54 14.30 0.69
C ASP A 28 4.92 14.62 0.07
N MET A 29 5.59 13.63 -0.54
CA MET A 29 6.80 13.80 -1.35
C MET A 29 6.51 14.13 -2.83
N GLY A 30 5.24 14.27 -3.22
CA GLY A 30 4.81 14.66 -4.56
C GLY A 30 4.34 13.51 -5.45
N VAL A 31 4.19 12.28 -4.93
CA VAL A 31 3.62 11.17 -5.70
C VAL A 31 2.12 11.36 -5.85
N ASP A 32 1.63 11.33 -7.10
CA ASP A 32 0.23 11.57 -7.46
C ASP A 32 -0.49 10.29 -7.94
N GLN A 33 0.26 9.32 -8.47
CA GLN A 33 -0.26 8.04 -8.93
C GLN A 33 0.45 6.86 -8.27
N PHE A 34 -0.34 5.90 -7.79
CA PHE A 34 0.16 4.63 -7.25
C PHE A 34 -0.30 3.47 -8.12
N ALA A 35 0.65 2.63 -8.55
CA ALA A 35 0.38 1.35 -9.20
C ALA A 35 0.85 0.22 -8.27
N VAL A 36 -0.09 -0.59 -7.79
CA VAL A 36 0.20 -1.68 -6.84
C VAL A 36 0.46 -2.98 -7.59
N TYR A 37 1.59 -3.61 -7.30
CA TYR A 37 1.93 -4.94 -7.82
C TYR A 37 1.46 -6.04 -6.84
N ALA A 38 0.27 -6.60 -7.08
CA ALA A 38 -0.33 -7.63 -6.23
C ALA A 38 0.12 -9.06 -6.65
N MET A 39 1.28 -9.49 -6.17
CA MET A 39 1.84 -10.83 -6.42
C MET A 39 1.69 -11.76 -5.20
N HIS A 40 0.45 -12.20 -4.93
CA HIS A 40 0.13 -13.26 -3.97
C HIS A 40 -1.21 -13.91 -4.35
N ASP A 41 -1.62 -14.97 -3.65
CA ASP A 41 -2.79 -15.77 -4.04
C ASP A 41 -4.13 -15.07 -3.72
N ALA A 42 -4.20 -14.32 -2.63
CA ALA A 42 -5.41 -13.65 -2.13
C ALA A 42 -5.72 -12.27 -2.77
N LYS A 43 -5.57 -12.15 -4.10
CA LYS A 43 -5.65 -10.83 -4.79
C LYS A 43 -7.01 -10.15 -4.65
N GLU A 44 -8.11 -10.88 -4.81
CA GLU A 44 -9.47 -10.32 -4.74
C GLU A 44 -9.74 -9.68 -3.37
N SER A 45 -9.45 -10.42 -2.28
CA SER A 45 -9.59 -9.87 -0.93
C SER A 45 -8.73 -8.63 -0.69
N THR A 46 -7.55 -8.55 -1.29
CA THR A 46 -6.70 -7.34 -1.21
C THR A 46 -7.28 -6.19 -2.02
N ILE A 47 -7.84 -6.46 -3.21
CA ILE A 47 -8.52 -5.45 -4.02
C ILE A 47 -9.72 -4.89 -3.26
N ASP A 48 -10.54 -5.76 -2.65
CA ASP A 48 -11.70 -5.35 -1.86
C ASP A 48 -11.28 -4.46 -0.68
N ALA A 49 -10.28 -4.87 0.09
CA ALA A 49 -9.73 -4.09 1.21
C ALA A 49 -9.17 -2.73 0.75
N TYR A 50 -8.54 -2.68 -0.42
CA TYR A 50 -8.09 -1.40 -0.98
C TYR A 50 -9.27 -0.50 -1.36
N GLY A 51 -10.35 -1.08 -1.89
CA GLY A 51 -11.58 -0.36 -2.22
C GLY A 51 -12.31 0.19 -0.98
N SER A 52 -12.37 -0.57 0.11
CA SER A 52 -13.07 -0.17 1.35
C SER A 52 -12.25 0.74 2.25
N ASP A 53 -10.95 0.48 2.41
CA ASP A 53 -10.18 1.04 3.52
C ASP A 53 -9.02 1.92 3.08
N VAL A 54 -8.34 1.58 1.97
CA VAL A 54 -7.12 2.29 1.56
C VAL A 54 -7.41 3.48 0.65
N ILE A 55 -8.14 3.26 -0.46
CA ILE A 55 -8.42 4.31 -1.45
C ILE A 55 -9.23 5.46 -0.83
N PRO A 56 -10.31 5.22 -0.06
CA PRO A 56 -11.08 6.30 0.55
C PRO A 56 -10.25 7.20 1.47
N ALA A 57 -9.21 6.64 2.12
CA ALA A 57 -8.32 7.39 3.00
C ALA A 57 -7.29 8.29 2.28
N LEU A 58 -7.18 8.18 0.95
CA LEU A 58 -6.26 8.94 0.10
C LEU A 58 -6.97 9.96 -0.79
N THR A 59 -8.25 9.75 -1.10
CA THR A 59 -9.11 10.72 -1.78
C THR A 59 -9.49 11.91 -0.86
N PRO A 60 -9.66 13.12 -1.41
CA PRO A 60 -10.20 14.27 -0.68
C PRO A 60 -11.62 14.05 -0.15
#